data_AF-A0A6G3XR33-F1
#
_entry.id   AF-A0A6G3XR33-F1
#
_cell.length_a   1.000
_cell.length_b   1.000
_cell.length_c   1.000
_cell.angle_alpha   90.00
_cell.angle_beta   90.00
_cell.angle_gamma   90.00
#
_symmetry.space_group_name_H-M   'P 1'
#
loop_
_entity.id
_entity.type
_entity.pdbx_description
1 polymer ?
#
loop_
_entity_poly.entity_id
_entity_poly.type
_entity_poly.pdbx_seq_one_letter_code
_entity_poly.pdbx_strand_id
1 'polypeptide(L)' 'LPHYGADCPTAVVAMASRPDEIILRGPLDSIAEQVKAAGVIRTAVIMVGRTLGAEQFRDSHLYAVGRDRGEF' A
#
# COMPACT_ATOMS: atom_id res chain seq x y z
N LEU A 1 0.84 18.30 8.23
CA LEU A 1 1.45 16.96 8.26
C LEU A 1 2.82 17.03 7.60
N PRO A 2 3.94 16.93 8.31
CA PRO A 2 5.23 17.33 7.74
C PRO A 2 5.83 16.35 6.71
N HIS A 3 5.48 15.05 6.71
CA HIS A 3 6.20 14.07 5.87
C HIS A 3 5.45 13.56 4.63
N TYR A 4 4.12 13.38 4.69
CA TYR A 4 3.37 12.72 3.61
C TYR A 4 2.36 13.62 2.87
N GLY A 5 1.85 14.67 3.53
CA GLY A 5 0.74 15.49 3.02
C GLY A 5 -0.62 14.80 3.22
N ALA A 6 -1.70 15.60 3.22
CA ALA A 6 -3.08 15.10 3.36
C ALA A 6 -3.49 14.22 2.17
N ASP A 7 -2.98 14.57 0.99
CA ASP A 7 -3.21 13.93 -0.30
C ASP A 7 -2.35 12.66 -0.52
N CYS A 8 -1.55 12.23 0.46
CA CYS A 8 -0.68 11.08 0.27
C CYS A 8 -1.49 9.81 -0.04
N PRO A 9 -1.19 9.10 -1.13
CA PRO A 9 -1.84 7.83 -1.42
C PRO A 9 -1.68 6.85 -0.26
N THR A 10 -2.80 6.26 0.15
CA THR A 10 -2.88 5.29 1.24
C THR A 10 -3.77 4.12 0.82
N ALA A 11 -3.41 2.92 1.25
CA ALA A 11 -4.22 1.72 1.11
C ALA A 11 -4.34 1.00 2.45
N VAL A 12 -5.52 0.43 2.71
CA VAL A 12 -5.77 -0.47 3.84
C VAL A 12 -6.31 -1.78 3.29
N VAL A 13 -5.66 -2.88 3.64
CA VAL A 13 -6.10 -4.23 3.25
C VAL A 13 -6.45 -4.99 4.52
N ALA A 14 -7.75 -5.19 4.76
CA ALA A 14 -8.25 -6.00 5.86
C ALA A 14 -8.43 -7.45 5.41
N MET A 15 -8.15 -8.40 6.30
CA MET A 15 -8.31 -9.84 6.03
C MET A 15 -7.61 -10.30 4.74
N ALA A 16 -6.41 -9.77 4.46
CA ALA A 16 -5.67 -10.04 3.24
C ALA A 16 -5.58 -11.55 2.93
N SER A 17 -5.79 -11.93 1.68
CA SER A 17 -5.82 -13.31 1.15
C SER A 17 -6.93 -14.24 1.69
N ARG A 18 -7.89 -13.71 2.45
CA ARG A 18 -9.07 -14.45 2.94
C ARG A 18 -10.29 -14.16 2.06
N PRO A 19 -11.35 -14.99 2.10
CA PRO A 19 -12.58 -14.73 1.35
C PRO A 19 -13.29 -13.43 1.71
N ASP A 20 -13.07 -12.92 2.93
CA ASP A 20 -13.62 -11.69 3.48
C ASP A 20 -12.66 -10.49 3.36
N GLU A 21 -11.72 -10.52 2.39
CA GLU A 21 -10.79 -9.41 2.14
C GLU A 21 -11.52 -8.11 1.79
N ILE A 22 -11.06 -7.00 2.39
CA ILE A 22 -11.52 -5.65 2.08
C ILE A 22 -10.31 -4.80 1.72
N ILE A 23 -10.31 -4.22 0.52
CA ILE A 23 -9.30 -3.26 0.08
C ILE A 23 -9.91 -1.86 0.03
N LEU A 24 -9.35 -0.94 0.80
CA LEU A 24 -9.68 0.48 0.79
C LEU A 24 -8.49 1.27 0.24
N ARG A 25 -8.76 2.26 -0.61
CA ARG A 25 -7.74 3.12 -1.23
C ARG A 25 -8.22 4.57 -1.20
N GLY A 26 -7.32 5.50 -0.89
CA GLY A 26 -7.64 6.91 -0.86
C GLY A 26 -6.50 7.77 -0.32
N PRO A 27 -6.67 9.11 -0.31
CA PRO A 27 -5.74 10.01 0.33
C PRO A 27 -5.73 9.80 1.86
N LEU A 28 -4.59 10.12 2.48
CA LEU A 28 -4.33 9.94 3.91
C LEU A 28 -5.33 10.67 4.81
N ASP A 29 -5.90 11.78 4.35
CA ASP A 29 -6.93 12.54 5.06
C ASP A 29 -8.30 11.84 5.13
N SER A 30 -8.66 11.05 4.12
CA SER A 30 -9.97 10.39 4.02
C SER A 30 -9.98 8.94 4.47
N ILE A 31 -8.83 8.25 4.44
CA ILE A 31 -8.76 6.80 4.61
C ILE A 31 -9.28 6.33 5.98
N ALA A 32 -9.09 7.14 7.03
CA ALA A 32 -9.55 6.81 8.38
C ALA A 32 -11.08 6.73 8.48
N GLU A 33 -11.81 7.58 7.74
CA GLU A 33 -13.27 7.53 7.68
C GLU A 33 -13.75 6.31 6.91
N GLN A 34 -13.08 5.98 5.79
CA GLN A 34 -13.38 4.78 5.00
C GLN A 34 -13.22 3.50 5.84
N VAL A 35 -12.13 3.39 6.62
CA VAL A 35 -11.86 2.25 7.52
C VAL A 35 -12.99 2.08 8.55
N LYS A 36 -13.43 3.19 9.16
CA LYS A 36 -14.53 3.18 10.13
C LYS A 36 -15.85 2.77 9.47
N ALA A 37 -16.17 3.33 8.30
CA ALA A 37 -17.39 3.02 7.55
C ALA A 37 -17.43 1.54 7.12
N ALA A 38 -16.27 0.94 6.82
CA ALA A 38 -16.15 -0.47 6.47
C ALA A 38 -16.16 -1.42 7.68
N GLY A 39 -16.25 -0.91 8.92
CA GLY A 39 -16.27 -1.73 10.13
C GLY A 39 -14.93 -2.44 10.42
N VAL A 40 -13.83 -1.99 9.82
CA VAL A 40 -12.50 -2.59 10.00
C VAL A 40 -11.92 -2.15 11.34
N ILE A 41 -11.97 -3.03 12.34
CA ILE A 41 -11.47 -2.76 13.70
C ILE A 41 -10.12 -3.43 14.00
N ARG A 42 -9.71 -4.44 13.22
CA ARG A 42 -8.47 -5.21 13.39
C ARG A 42 -8.13 -6.02 12.14
N THR A 43 -6.96 -6.66 12.14
CA THR A 43 -6.48 -7.54 11.06
C THR A 43 -6.43 -6.81 9.72
N ALA A 44 -5.62 -5.76 9.67
CA ALA A 44 -5.39 -5.00 8.46
C ALA A 44 -3.93 -4.57 8.33
N VAL A 45 -3.46 -4.50 7.09
CA VAL A 45 -2.18 -3.89 6.73
C VAL A 45 -2.47 -2.51 6.16
N ILE A 46 -1.78 -1.49 6.69
CA ILE A 46 -1.91 -0.10 6.24
C ILE A 46 -0.62 0.27 5.50
N MET A 47 -0.75 0.72 4.26
CA MET A 47 0.36 1.16 3.42
C MET A 47 0.16 2.64 3.11
N VAL A 48 1.16 3.48 3.41
CA VAL A 48 1.14 4.93 3.14
C VAL A 48 2.37 5.27 2.31
N GLY A 49 2.18 5.92 1.17
CA GLY A 49 3.30 6.38 0.37
C GLY A 49 2.95 6.75 -1.07
N ARG A 50 3.69 7.71 -1.60
CA ARG A 50 3.53 8.22 -2.98
C ARG A 50 3.68 7.13 -4.04
N THR A 51 4.40 6.06 -3.75
CA THR A 51 4.56 4.90 -4.64
C THR A 51 3.25 4.16 -4.92
N LEU A 52 2.24 4.24 -4.04
CA LEU A 52 0.95 3.58 -4.25
C LEU A 52 0.12 4.19 -5.40
N GLY A 53 0.42 5.44 -5.78
CA GLY A 53 -0.21 6.13 -6.91
C GLY A 53 0.76 6.35 -8.08
N ALA A 54 1.96 5.77 -8.03
CA ALA A 54 2.94 5.92 -9.10
C ALA A 54 2.66 4.92 -10.23
N GLU A 55 2.44 5.41 -11.44
CA GLU A 55 2.19 4.56 -12.62
C GLU A 55 3.49 4.19 -13.35
N GLN A 56 4.54 4.99 -13.20
CA GLN A 56 5.83 4.80 -13.87
C GLN A 56 6.91 4.52 -12.84
N PHE A 57 7.26 3.24 -12.68
CA PHE A 57 8.41 2.81 -11.89
C PHE A 57 9.21 1.79 -12.66
N ARG A 58 10.53 1.80 -12.44
CA ARG A 58 11.42 0.76 -12.97
C ARG A 58 11.31 -0.47 -12.08
N ASP A 59 11.24 -1.66 -12.69
CA ASP A 59 11.27 -2.90 -11.93
C ASP A 59 12.50 -2.98 -11.04
N SER A 60 12.34 -3.63 -9.89
CA SER A 60 13.42 -3.80 -8.93
C SER A 60 14.54 -4.62 -9.56
N HIS A 61 15.73 -4.01 -9.66
CA HIS A 61 16.91 -4.71 -10.15
C HIS A 61 17.22 -5.95 -9.29
N LEU A 62 16.88 -5.91 -7.98
CA LEU A 62 17.07 -7.02 -7.05
C LEU A 62 16.47 -8.34 -7.58
N TYR A 63 15.32 -8.26 -8.26
CA TYR A 63 14.57 -9.40 -8.81
C TYR A 63 14.65 -9.52 -10.32
N ALA A 64 15.51 -8.73 -11.00
CA ALA A 64 15.66 -8.84 -12.44
C ALA A 64 16.23 -10.21 -12.81
N VAL A 65 15.61 -10.87 -13.80
CA VAL A 65 16.01 -12.22 -14.28
C VAL A 65 17.47 -12.22 -14.73
N GLY A 66 17.92 -11.15 -15.41
CA GLY A 66 19.29 -11.00 -15.89
C GLY A 66 20.27 -10.39 -14.88
N ARG A 67 19.89 -10.26 -13.60
CA ARG A 67 20.82 -9.77 -12.58
C ARG A 67 21.86 -10.84 -12.28
N ASP A 68 23.11 -10.54 -12.59
CA ASP A 68 24.26 -11.32 -12.14
C ASP A 68 24.26 -11.36 -10.60
N ARG A 69 24.27 -12.58 -10.06
CA ARG A 69 24.21 -12.81 -8.61
C ARG A 69 25.60 -12.98 -8.00
N GLY A 70 26.66 -12.99 -8.81
CA GLY A 70 28.01 -13.31 -8.40
C GLY A 70 28.11 -14.78 -7.99
N GLU A 71 28.86 -15.57 -8.74
CA GLU A 71 29.34 -16.86 -8.26
C GLU A 71 30.66 -16.60 -7.51
N PHE A 72 30.78 -17.12 -6.29
CA PHE A 72 32.02 -17.10 -5.52
C PHE A 72 33.04 -18.08 -6.10
#